data_AF-A0A350LRN4-F1
#
_entry.id   AF-A0A350LRN4-F1
#
_cell.length_a   1.000
_cell.length_b   1.000
_cell.length_c   1.000
_cell.angle_alpha   90.00
_cell.angle_beta   90.00
_cell.angle_gamma   90.00
#
_symmetry.space_group_name_H-M   'P 1'
#
loop_
_entity.id
_entity.type
_entity.pdbx_description
1 polymer ?
#
loop_
_entity_poly.entity_id
_entity_poly.type
_entity_poly.pdbx_seq_one_letter_code
_entity_poly.pdbx_strand_id
1 'polypeptide(L)' 'EGEIDTLGGLVFMLAGRVPVRGEVVQHPAGVEFEVVDADPRRIKRIRVRVPSLAGE' A
#
# COMPACT_ATOMS: atom_id res chain seq x y z
N GLU A 1 -16.62 8.67 7.87
CA GLU A 1 -15.73 8.24 6.75
C GLU A 1 -15.06 6.94 7.15
N GLY A 2 -14.98 5.99 6.21
CA GLY A 2 -14.84 4.57 6.49
C GLY A 2 -13.55 4.19 7.19
N GLU A 3 -13.68 3.40 8.25
CA GLU A 3 -12.57 2.66 8.85
C GLU A 3 -12.01 1.71 7.79
N ILE A 4 -10.69 1.79 7.58
CA ILE A 4 -10.00 0.86 6.69
C ILE A 4 -9.43 -0.25 7.57
N ASP A 5 -10.02 -1.43 7.50
CA ASP A 5 -9.59 -2.56 8.33
C ASP A 5 -8.40 -3.34 7.75
N THR A 6 -7.98 -3.02 6.52
CA THR A 6 -6.95 -3.79 5.81
C THR A 6 -5.94 -2.91 5.07
N LEU A 7 -4.69 -3.38 5.00
CA LEU A 7 -3.66 -2.73 4.18
C LEU A 7 -4.06 -2.65 2.71
N GLY A 8 -4.75 -3.67 2.18
CA GLY A 8 -5.24 -3.66 0.80
C GLY A 8 -6.25 -2.54 0.55
N GLY A 9 -7.17 -2.32 1.49
CA GLY A 9 -8.11 -1.20 1.45
C GLY A 9 -7.40 0.15 1.50
N LEU A 10 -6.37 0.28 2.33
CA LEU A 10 -5.58 1.51 2.44
C LEU A 10 -4.88 1.83 1.11
N VAL A 11 -4.19 0.84 0.55
CA VAL A 11 -3.48 1.02 -0.72
C VAL A 11 -4.45 1.29 -1.87
N PHE A 12 -5.61 0.64 -1.91
CA PHE A 12 -6.66 0.92 -2.89
C PHE A 12 -7.19 2.36 -2.78
N MET A 13 -7.44 2.85 -1.56
CA MET A 13 -7.89 4.22 -1.33
C MET A 13 -6.86 5.25 -1.78
N LEU A 14 -5.58 5.02 -1.47
CA LEU A 14 -4.48 5.91 -1.89
C LEU A 14 -4.30 5.92 -3.41
N ALA A 15 -4.43 4.76 -4.07
CA ALA A 15 -4.24 4.63 -5.51
C ALA A 15 -5.48 5.04 -6.33
N GLY A 16 -6.68 5.06 -5.72
CA GLY A 16 -7.96 5.29 -6.40
C GLY A 16 -8.39 4.18 -7.37
N ARG A 17 -7.66 3.06 -7.40
CA ARG A 17 -7.89 1.89 -8.28
C ARG A 17 -7.24 0.64 -7.67
N VAL A 18 -7.46 -0.52 -8.27
CA VAL A 18 -6.69 -1.72 -7.92
C VAL A 18 -5.28 -1.60 -8.54
N PRO A 19 -4.20 -1.48 -7.74
CA PRO A 19 -2.85 -1.37 -8.25
C PRO A 19 -2.36 -2.72 -8.79
N VAL A 20 -1.43 -2.67 -9.73
CA VAL A 20 -0.87 -3.87 -10.37
C VAL A 20 0.40 -4.33 -9.68
N ARG A 21 0.78 -5.59 -9.92
CA ARG A 21 2.07 -6.12 -9.44
C ARG A 21 3.23 -5.25 -9.89
N GLY A 22 4.15 -4.96 -8.97
CA GLY A 22 5.33 -4.12 -9.16
C GLY A 22 5.10 -2.64 -8.91
N GLU A 23 3.84 -2.21 -8.74
CA GLU A 23 3.52 -0.82 -8.43
C GLU A 23 3.91 -0.47 -6.99
N VAL A 24 4.39 0.77 -6.79
CA VAL A 24 4.72 1.32 -5.48
C VAL A 24 3.80 2.51 -5.20
N VAL A 25 3.04 2.43 -4.11
CA VAL A 25 2.13 3.47 -3.65
C VAL A 25 2.72 4.13 -2.40
N GLN A 26 2.86 5.45 -2.42
CA GLN A 26 3.43 6.22 -1.31
C GLN A 26 2.34 6.71 -0.35
N HIS A 27 2.56 6.49 0.94
CA HIS A 27 1.77 7.09 2.00
C HIS A 27 2.33 8.49 2.33
N PRO A 28 1.48 9.49 2.64
CA PRO A 28 1.93 10.81 3.08
C PRO A 28 2.86 10.81 4.30
N ALA A 29 2.82 9.74 5.11
CA ALA A 29 3.71 9.54 6.26
C ALA A 29 5.10 8.96 5.89
N GLY A 30 5.42 8.86 4.60
CA GLY A 30 6.71 8.35 4.11
C GLY A 30 6.80 6.82 4.00
N VAL A 31 5.73 6.08 4.28
CA VAL A 31 5.66 4.63 4.10
C VAL A 31 5.47 4.29 2.63
N GLU A 32 6.20 3.30 2.12
CA GLU A 32 6.03 2.80 0.76
C GLU A 32 5.37 1.42 0.76
N PHE A 33 4.36 1.26 -0.09
CA PHE A 33 3.66 0.00 -0.31
C PHE A 33 3.98 -0.55 -1.70
N GLU A 34 4.79 -1.60 -1.76
CA GLU A 34 5.11 -2.31 -3.01
C GLU A 34 4.15 -3.50 -3.18
N VAL A 35 3.42 -3.51 -4.30
CA VAL A 35 2.52 -4.61 -4.65
C VAL A 35 3.33 -5.79 -5.19
N VAL A 36 3.54 -6.81 -4.36
CA VAL A 36 4.34 -7.99 -4.75
C VAL A 36 3.50 -8.96 -5.58
N ASP A 37 2.22 -9.08 -5.26
CA ASP A 37 1.28 -9.93 -5.99
C ASP A 37 -0.15 -9.37 -5.91
N ALA A 38 -0.83 -9.32 -7.04
CA ALA A 38 -2.19 -8.83 -7.17
C ALA A 38 -2.87 -9.48 -8.40
N ASP A 39 -4.18 -9.59 -8.33
CA ASP A 39 -5.05 -9.90 -9.48
C ASP A 39 -5.95 -8.70 -9.80
N PRO A 40 -6.70 -8.70 -10.92
CA PRO A 40 -7.49 -7.54 -11.34
C PRO A 40 -8.54 -7.06 -10.32
N ARG A 41 -8.88 -7.88 -9.31
CA ARG A 41 -9.91 -7.57 -8.31
C ARG A 41 -9.34 -7.29 -6.93
N ARG A 42 -8.16 -7.80 -6.59
CA ARG A 42 -7.60 -7.66 -5.24
C ARG A 42 -6.08 -7.74 -5.20
N ILE A 43 -5.52 -7.11 -4.18
CA ILE A 43 -4.12 -7.25 -3.81
C ILE A 43 -3.97 -8.51 -2.94
N LYS A 44 -3.02 -9.37 -3.27
CA LYS A 44 -2.75 -10.62 -2.52
C LYS A 44 -1.61 -10.47 -1.54
N ARG A 45 -0.56 -9.73 -1.94
CA ARG A 45 0.65 -9.56 -1.12
C ARG A 45 1.26 -8.18 -1.33
N ILE A 46 1.55 -7.54 -0.21
CA ILE A 46 2.14 -6.20 -0.14
C ILE A 46 3.43 -6.31 0.65
N ARG A 47 4.47 -5.62 0.19
CA ARG A 47 5.67 -5.33 0.99
C ARG A 47 5.59 -3.90 1.47
N VAL A 48 5.71 -3.71 2.76
CA VAL A 48 5.71 -2.39 3.41
C VAL A 48 7.15 -2.00 3.71
N ARG A 49 7.57 -0.82 3.27
CA ARG A 49 8.83 -0.19 3.68
C ARG A 49 8.47 1.02 4.52
N VAL A 50 8.74 0.92 5.82
CA VAL A 50 8.63 2.08 6.69
C VAL A 50 9.91 2.90 6.55
N PRO A 51 9.81 4.25 6.53
CA PRO A 51 11.00 5.07 6.59
C PRO A 51 11.75 4.67 7.87
N SER A 52 13.05 4.45 7.76
CA SER A 52 13.88 4.24 8.95
C SER A 52 13.65 5.45 9.84
N LEU A 53 13.14 5.23 11.05
CA LEU A 53 13.26 6.19 12.14
C LEU A 53 14.74 6.27 12.51
N ALA A 54 15.59 6.75 11.61
CA ALA A 54 16.91 7.27 11.96
C ALA A 54 16.66 8.65 12.59
N GLY A 55 16.04 8.61 13.77
CA GLY A 55 15.81 9.72 14.67
C GLY A 55 16.17 9.20 16.06
N GLU A 56 17.46 9.24 16.35
CA GLU A 56 17.98 9.33 17.71
C GLU A 56 17.73 10.74 18.25
#